data_AF-A0A1I3XZR5-F1
#
_entry.id   AF-A0A1I3XZR5-F1
#
_cell.length_a   1.000
_cell.length_b   1.000
_cell.length_c   1.000
_cell.angle_alpha   90.00
_cell.angle_beta   90.00
_cell.angle_gamma   90.00
#
_symmetry.space_group_name_H-M   'P 1'
#
loop_
_entity.id
_entity.type
_entity.pdbx_description
1 polymer ?
#
loop_
_entity_poly.entity_id
_entity_poly.type
_entity_poly.pdbx_seq_one_letter_code
_entity_poly.pdbx_strand_id
1 'polypeptide(L)'
;MAQRNSFKNQVEDTTQYEYVVECVDKQVHLLVEARDVFHNADNEIDCPLDVVLRKNKYSFQDLMSWDAREVKFIQIVDGEETILNSVSLNVNL
;
A
#
# COMPACT_ATOMS: atom_id res chain seq x y z
N MET A 1 -16.00 30.26 34.65
CA MET A 1 -16.90 29.20 34.12
C MET A 1 -17.38 29.76 32.80
N ALA A 2 -17.31 29.18 31.61
CA ALA A 2 -17.11 27.87 30.98
C ALA A 2 -16.77 28.21 29.49
N GLN A 3 -16.24 27.42 28.57
CA GLN A 3 -15.72 26.06 28.45
C GLN A 3 -14.81 26.15 27.20
N ARG A 4 -13.69 25.41 27.20
CA ARG A 4 -12.76 25.30 26.07
C ARG A 4 -13.46 24.58 24.91
N ASN A 5 -13.69 25.27 23.79
CA ASN A 5 -13.95 24.61 22.52
C ASN A 5 -12.64 24.02 22.00
N SER A 6 -12.38 22.76 22.32
CA SER A 6 -11.39 21.95 21.62
C SER A 6 -11.90 21.68 20.21
N PHE A 7 -11.42 22.46 19.23
CA PHE A 7 -11.47 22.06 17.84
C PHE A 7 -10.68 20.76 17.72
N LYS A 8 -11.39 19.64 17.58
CA LYS A 8 -10.79 18.42 17.05
C LYS A 8 -10.42 18.75 15.61
N ASN A 9 -9.16 19.11 15.39
CA ASN A 9 -8.55 19.01 14.07
C ASN A 9 -8.49 17.51 13.77
N GLN A 10 -9.61 16.92 13.32
CA GLN A 10 -9.57 15.70 12.55
C GLN A 10 -8.97 16.14 11.22
N VAL A 11 -7.64 16.21 11.19
CA VAL A 11 -6.95 15.96 9.94
C VAL A 11 -7.34 14.52 9.64
N GLU A 12 -8.34 14.35 8.77
CA GLU A 12 -8.48 13.07 8.08
C GLU A 12 -7.11 12.88 7.46
N ASP A 13 -6.31 11.96 8.01
CA ASP A 13 -5.09 11.52 7.35
C ASP A 13 -5.55 11.01 5.97
N THR A 14 -5.54 11.89 4.98
CA THR A 14 -5.80 11.62 3.55
C THR A 14 -4.68 10.79 2.95
N THR A 15 -3.87 10.17 3.80
CA THR A 15 -2.81 9.26 3.44
C THR A 15 -3.42 7.88 3.24
N GLN A 16 -3.54 7.49 1.97
CA GLN A 16 -3.90 6.15 1.58
C GLN A 16 -2.65 5.40 1.13
N TYR A 17 -2.68 4.09 1.27
CA TYR A 17 -1.58 3.24 0.84
C TYR A 17 -2.15 2.15 -0.06
N GLU A 18 -1.45 1.87 -1.15
CA GLU A 18 -1.84 0.85 -2.11
C GLU A 18 -0.63 0.06 -2.59
N TYR A 19 -0.87 -1.22 -2.89
CA TYR A 19 0.03 -2.00 -3.72
C TYR A 19 -0.50 -2.06 -5.13
N VAL A 20 0.28 -1.58 -6.08
CA VAL A 20 -0.02 -1.67 -7.51
C VAL A 20 0.81 -2.79 -8.11
N VAL A 21 0.14 -3.85 -8.54
CA VAL A 21 0.74 -4.98 -9.24
C VAL A 21 0.61 -4.73 -10.74
N GLU A 22 1.75 -4.57 -11.40
CA GLU A 22 1.87 -4.40 -12.83
C GLU A 22 1.97 -5.76 -13.50
N CYS A 23 0.94 -6.12 -14.27
CA CYS A 23 0.91 -7.36 -15.06
C CYS A 23 1.14 -7.03 -16.55
N VAL A 24 1.25 -8.06 -17.38
CA VAL A 24 1.45 -7.90 -18.84
C VAL A 24 0.29 -7.15 -19.49
N ASP A 25 -0.93 -7.44 -19.06
CA ASP A 25 -2.19 -7.06 -19.69
C ASP A 25 -3.06 -6.13 -18.83
N LYS A 26 -2.75 -5.98 -17.54
CA LYS A 26 -3.56 -5.25 -16.57
C LYS A 26 -2.74 -4.73 -15.38
N GLN A 27 -3.37 -3.88 -14.59
CA GLN A 27 -2.89 -3.48 -13.27
C GLN A 27 -3.88 -3.96 -12.21
N VAL A 28 -3.36 -4.47 -11.10
CA VAL A 28 -4.18 -4.87 -9.95
C VAL A 28 -3.82 -3.97 -8.78
N HIS A 29 -4.82 -3.22 -8.30
CA HIS A 29 -4.69 -2.35 -7.14
C HIS A 29 -5.16 -3.10 -5.89
N LEU A 30 -4.30 -3.15 -4.89
CA LEU A 30 -4.55 -3.81 -3.62
C LEU A 30 -4.54 -2.75 -2.53
N LEU A 31 -5.70 -2.54 -1.90
CA LEU A 31 -5.83 -1.56 -0.83
C LEU A 31 -5.01 -2.01 0.38
N VAL A 32 -4.18 -1.11 0.91
CA VAL A 32 -3.45 -1.31 2.16
C VAL A 32 -4.16 -0.57 3.27
N GLU A 33 -4.46 -1.30 4.35
CA GLU A 33 -5.05 -0.67 5.51
C GLU A 33 -3.95 0.02 6.34
N ALA A 34 -4.18 1.27 6.74
CA ALA A 34 -3.19 2.06 7.47
C ALA A 34 -2.69 1.40 8.78
N ARG A 35 -3.47 0.48 9.37
CA ARG A 35 -3.05 -0.30 10.55
C ARG A 35 -1.97 -1.34 10.29
N ASP A 36 -1.79 -1.75 9.04
CA ASP A 36 -0.75 -2.71 8.64
C ASP A 36 0.53 -2.02 8.18
N VAL A 37 0.50 -0.69 8.08
CA VAL A 37 1.66 0.14 7.71
C VAL A 37 2.44 0.46 8.97
N PHE A 38 3.74 0.22 8.94
CA PHE A 38 4.63 0.50 10.06
C PHE A 38 5.99 0.98 9.57
N HIS A 39 6.81 1.49 10.48
CA HIS A 39 8.21 1.78 10.17
C HIS A 39 9.07 0.54 10.41
N ASN A 40 9.86 0.15 9.41
CA ASN A 40 10.80 -0.96 9.51
C ASN A 40 12.05 -0.54 10.34
N ALA A 41 13.04 -1.44 10.45
CA ALA A 41 14.26 -1.19 11.22
C ALA A 41 15.12 -0.01 10.71
N ASP A 42 14.94 0.36 9.43
CA ASP A 42 15.60 1.48 8.77
C ASP A 42 14.78 2.78 8.86
N ASN A 43 13.69 2.76 9.63
CA ASN A 43 12.76 3.89 9.82
C ASN A 43 12.07 4.32 8.50
N GLU A 44 11.93 3.39 7.56
CA GLU A 44 11.18 3.55 6.31
C GLU A 44 9.77 2.99 6.45
N ILE A 45 8.80 3.58 5.74
CA ILE A 45 7.43 3.09 5.70
C ILE A 45 7.40 1.76 4.96
N ASP A 46 6.91 0.73 5.63
CA ASP A 46 6.85 -0.62 5.11
C ASP A 46 5.50 -1.28 5.45
N CYS A 47 5.11 -2.23 4.61
CA CYS A 47 3.91 -3.03 4.81
C CYS A 47 4.12 -4.45 4.24
N PRO A 48 3.80 -5.53 4.98
CA PRO A 48 3.98 -6.87 4.46
C PRO A 48 2.99 -7.17 3.34
N LEU A 49 3.48 -7.36 2.12
CA LEU A 49 2.66 -7.70 0.96
C LEU A 49 1.79 -8.95 1.20
N ASP A 50 2.27 -9.94 1.94
CA ASP A 50 1.48 -11.14 2.32
C ASP A 50 0.18 -10.78 3.07
N VAL A 51 0.25 -9.82 3.99
CA VAL A 51 -0.91 -9.37 4.77
C VAL A 51 -1.93 -8.69 3.86
N VAL A 52 -1.44 -7.80 2.98
CA VAL A 52 -2.27 -7.08 2.02
C VAL A 52 -2.97 -8.04 1.07
N LEU A 53 -2.22 -8.99 0.49
CA LEU A 53 -2.78 -10.01 -0.40
C LEU A 53 -3.92 -10.77 0.29
N ARG A 54 -3.68 -11.29 1.50
CA ARG A 54 -4.69 -12.06 2.24
C ARG A 54 -5.95 -11.25 2.53
N LYS A 55 -5.82 -9.97 2.90
CA LYS A 55 -6.96 -9.07 3.14
C LYS A 55 -7.76 -8.80 1.87
N ASN A 56 -7.07 -8.73 0.73
CA ASN A 56 -7.67 -8.60 -0.59
C ASN A 56 -8.10 -9.96 -1.19
N LYS A 57 -8.03 -11.06 -0.42
CA LYS A 57 -8.37 -12.44 -0.84
C LYS A 57 -7.51 -13.00 -1.97
N TYR A 58 -6.25 -12.56 -2.02
CA TYR A 58 -5.23 -13.04 -2.94
C TYR A 58 -4.07 -13.70 -2.20
N SER A 59 -3.22 -14.36 -2.97
CA SER A 59 -2.00 -15.02 -2.54
C SER A 59 -0.84 -14.67 -3.47
N PHE A 60 0.39 -14.98 -3.07
CA PHE A 60 1.55 -14.84 -3.97
C PHE A 60 1.41 -15.70 -5.24
N GLN A 61 0.69 -16.80 -5.17
CA GLN A 61 0.46 -17.68 -6.31
C GLN A 61 -0.44 -17.02 -7.37
N ASP A 62 -1.35 -16.15 -6.93
CA ASP A 62 -2.17 -15.33 -7.84
C ASP A 62 -1.32 -14.31 -8.59
N LEU A 63 -0.34 -13.68 -7.93
CA LEU A 63 0.60 -12.76 -8.58
C LEU A 63 1.36 -13.46 -9.72
N MET A 64 1.85 -14.68 -9.46
CA MET A 64 2.50 -15.50 -10.48
C MET A 64 1.55 -15.87 -11.62
N SER A 65 0.30 -16.18 -11.30
CA SER A 65 -0.74 -16.52 -12.28
C SER A 65 -1.19 -15.32 -13.12
N TRP A 66 -0.93 -14.09 -12.66
CA TRP A 66 -1.19 -12.86 -13.41
C TRP A 66 -0.01 -12.39 -14.25
N ASP A 67 1.08 -13.16 -14.32
CA ASP A 67 2.33 -12.72 -14.95
C ASP A 67 2.77 -11.35 -14.41
N ALA A 68 2.66 -11.16 -13.08
CA ALA A 68 3.05 -9.92 -12.42
C ALA A 68 4.55 -9.66 -12.65
N ARG A 69 4.86 -8.50 -13.22
CA ARG A 69 6.23 -8.08 -13.53
C ARG A 69 6.84 -7.24 -12.43
N GLU A 70 6.02 -6.41 -11.81
CA GLU A 70 6.46 -5.46 -10.81
C GLU A 70 5.34 -5.23 -9.79
N VAL A 71 5.73 -5.03 -8.54
CA VAL A 71 4.83 -4.64 -7.46
C VAL A 71 5.35 -3.35 -6.84
N LYS A 72 4.55 -2.30 -6.89
CA LYS A 72 4.87 -0.98 -6.35
C LYS A 72 4.04 -0.75 -5.10
N PHE A 73 4.70 -0.42 -4.00
CA PHE A 73 4.05 0.14 -2.82
C PHE A 73 3.98 1.65 -2.98
N ILE A 74 2.77 2.19 -3.02
CA ILE A 74 2.54 3.62 -3.18
C ILE A 74 1.84 4.20 -1.96
N GLN A 75 2.16 5.46 -1.69
CA GLN A 75 1.45 6.32 -0.76
C GLN A 75 0.74 7.39 -1.57
N ILE A 76 -0.51 7.66 -1.24
CA ILE A 76 -1.34 8.69 -1.85
C ILE A 76 -1.63 9.72 -0.76
N VAL A 77 -1.12 10.94 -0.91
CA VAL A 77 -1.37 12.04 0.03
C VAL A 77 -1.97 13.20 -0.74
N ASP A 78 -3.17 13.65 -0.34
CA ASP A 78 -3.88 14.75 -1.02
C ASP A 78 -4.04 14.55 -2.55
N GLY A 79 -4.09 13.29 -2.98
CA GLY A 79 -4.19 12.91 -4.40
C GLY A 79 -2.85 12.81 -5.14
N GLU A 80 -1.73 13.08 -4.49
CA GLU A 80 -0.39 12.86 -5.04
C GLU A 80 0.12 11.45 -4.71
N GLU A 81 0.46 10.68 -5.74
CA GLU A 81 1.00 9.34 -5.61
C GLU A 81 2.53 9.38 -5.50
N THR A 82 3.07 8.77 -4.46
CA THR A 82 4.50 8.61 -4.22
C THR A 82 4.83 7.13 -4.11
N ILE A 83 5.77 6.65 -4.91
CA ILE A 83 6.26 5.27 -4.81
C ILE A 83 7.19 5.18 -3.60
N LEU A 84 6.78 4.42 -2.59
CA LEU A 84 7.58 4.16 -1.40
C LEU A 84 8.57 3.02 -1.62
N ASN A 85 8.13 1.98 -2.30
CA ASN A 85 8.96 0.81 -2.60
C ASN A 85 8.52 0.18 -3.93
N SER A 86 9.43 -0.47 -4.64
CA SER A 86 9.14 -1.18 -5.88
C SER A 86 9.96 -2.45 -5.96
N VAL A 87 9.28 -3.57 -6.17
CA VAL A 87 9.91 -4.88 -6.30
C VAL A 87 9.61 -5.42 -7.69
N SER A 88 10.63 -5.56 -8.51
CA SER A 88 10.51 -6.29 -9.78
C SER A 88 10.43 -7.78 -9.48
N LEU A 89 9.32 -8.39 -9.87
CA LEU A 89 9.11 -9.84 -9.71
C LEU A 89 9.86 -10.66 -10.76
N ASN A 90 10.45 -10.00 -11.77
CA ASN A 90 11.28 -10.50 -12.86
C ASN A 90 11.42 -12.03 -12.86
N VAL A 91 10.31 -12.67 -13.22
CA VAL A 91 10.19 -14.12 -13.35
C VAL A 91 10.99 -14.49 -14.58
N ASN A 92 12.30 -14.63 -14.42
CA ASN A 92 13.14 -15.36 -15.37
C ASN A 92 12.70 -16.82 -15.31
N LEU A 93 11.65 -17.15 -16.07
CA LEU A 93 11.29 -18.50 -16.47
C LEU A 93 12.09 -18.89 -17.71
#